data_AF-A0A9P5AYN9-F1
#
_entry.id   AF-A0A9P5AYN9-F1
#
_cell.length_a   1.000
_cell.length_b   1.000
_cell.length_c   1.000
_cell.angle_alpha   90.00
_cell.angle_beta   90.00
_cell.angle_gamma   90.00
#
_symmetry.space_group_name_H-M   'P 1'
#
loop_
_entity.id
_entity.type
_entity.pdbx_description
1 polymer ?
#
loop_
_entity_poly.entity_id
_entity_poly.type
_entity_poly.pdbx_seq_one_letter_code
_entity_poly.pdbx_strand_id
1 'polypeptide(L)'
;MGADLLIPLVNQNMTNPETCPPKATFVKMEVRHWLREALGYPVLTSYTKAIDVGGVFTPGGCLSNTVPLLAAREKCFPGSCWTGIPVLPRKIRVLVPDMAENYSICSAMATMSLGEENIIPVPVDAEVHIDQEALKRIIDQEGNLGNTIMACIAYAGDPTYLRIDDLHGLSQILQEKNIWFHVDACNGSQLAFSERHHHKLRGIKKVDSITVDRQQAMLIPCDCSLVLFREPSTQASLSTDSDSTSNAQWSFGGTGPLAGSRAFNSLKIWSSIKSHGKNSMGRMIEDRLELTNAIQLEVQHRPSLILLGGTDINSCMFVYVPANLEKVNQLNLHIQDIIHRERVYYIYGFPLQNCPHGRFIEPGKTVFVLRTLNGNPQSTMDNVRGLLNRIEYLGLVLLTDRQYICIGDTAGSSANRLQRAERKLSQKLYDLFDNNDFAVVVYGSSALQNNAILSNIDLMIFAHSAESSKIQKVVSIFRSVMETEGILIDFEIPLHRRLLVTFEFASQAAESGPPLDETGHVSSISNTSEYLSSDEMLRRLAFKVLTTPNKIIAATTGGTNRLNGLEMTAARK
;
A
#
# COMPACT_ATOMS: atom_id res chain seq x y z
N MET A 1 -15.27 10.26 11.07
CA MET A 1 -14.36 10.70 12.15
C MET A 1 -15.07 10.86 13.49
N GLY A 2 -16.14 11.66 13.62
CA GLY A 2 -16.81 11.87 14.92
C GLY A 2 -17.21 10.59 15.67
N ALA A 3 -17.81 9.61 14.98
CA ALA A 3 -18.15 8.31 15.56
C ALA A 3 -16.92 7.53 16.07
N ASP A 4 -15.78 7.64 15.39
CA ASP A 4 -14.56 6.93 15.75
C ASP A 4 -13.94 7.46 17.05
N LEU A 5 -14.06 8.78 17.27
CA LEU A 5 -13.70 9.41 18.55
C LEU A 5 -14.63 9.02 19.70
N LEU A 6 -15.92 8.80 19.40
CA LEU A 6 -16.92 8.44 20.42
C LEU A 6 -16.83 6.98 20.87
N ILE A 7 -16.46 6.05 19.99
CA ILE A 7 -16.38 4.61 20.31
C ILE A 7 -15.55 4.31 21.57
N PRO A 8 -14.28 4.80 21.71
CA PRO A 8 -13.50 4.54 22.90
C PRO A 8 -14.05 5.25 24.15
N LEU A 9 -14.74 6.39 23.99
CA LEU A 9 -15.34 7.13 25.10
C LEU A 9 -16.56 6.40 25.69
N VAL A 10 -17.40 5.80 24.84
CA VAL A 10 -18.54 4.99 25.30
C VAL A 10 -18.13 3.59 25.75
N ASN A 11 -16.98 3.11 25.26
CA ASN A 11 -16.34 1.82 25.58
C ASN A 11 -17.32 0.63 25.67
N GLN A 12 -18.28 0.57 24.74
CA GLN A 12 -19.32 -0.44 24.78
C GLN A 12 -18.83 -1.77 24.18
N ASN A 13 -19.08 -2.85 24.92
CA ASN A 13 -18.84 -4.21 24.45
C ASN A 13 -20.10 -4.79 23.81
N MET A 14 -19.96 -5.38 22.63
CA MET A 14 -21.06 -5.88 21.81
C MET A 14 -21.44 -7.35 22.08
N THR A 15 -20.88 -7.98 23.11
CA THR A 15 -21.07 -9.41 23.42
C THR A 15 -22.50 -9.71 23.85
N ASN A 16 -22.97 -9.11 24.96
CA ASN A 16 -24.26 -9.41 25.55
C ASN A 16 -25.01 -8.09 25.89
N PRO A 17 -26.18 -7.82 25.28
CA PRO A 17 -26.96 -6.61 25.54
C PRO A 17 -27.64 -6.57 26.92
N GLU A 18 -27.65 -7.67 27.67
CA GLU A 18 -28.18 -7.69 29.04
C GLU A 18 -27.16 -7.18 30.05
N THR A 19 -25.86 -7.39 29.78
CA THR A 19 -24.76 -6.92 30.65
C THR A 19 -24.06 -5.67 30.13
N CYS A 20 -24.19 -5.39 28.83
CA CYS A 20 -23.65 -4.21 28.15
C CYS A 20 -24.78 -3.43 27.47
N PRO A 21 -24.67 -2.10 27.23
CA PRO A 21 -25.80 -1.28 26.82
C PRO A 21 -26.49 -1.76 25.52
N PRO A 22 -27.82 -1.98 25.53
CA PRO A 22 -28.52 -2.66 24.43
C PRO A 22 -28.59 -1.85 23.14
N LYS A 23 -28.48 -0.52 23.21
CA LYS A 23 -28.60 0.39 22.05
C LYS A 23 -27.57 0.07 20.96
N ALA A 24 -26.34 -0.30 21.34
CA ALA A 24 -25.31 -0.60 20.35
C ALA A 24 -25.62 -1.87 19.56
N THR A 25 -26.17 -2.90 20.22
CA THR A 25 -26.66 -4.13 19.56
C THR A 25 -27.67 -3.81 18.48
N PHE A 26 -28.67 -2.96 18.77
CA PHE A 26 -29.68 -2.58 17.79
C PHE A 26 -29.12 -1.72 16.65
N VAL A 27 -28.18 -0.81 16.93
CA VAL A 27 -27.46 -0.06 15.88
C VAL A 27 -26.71 -1.01 14.94
N LYS A 28 -26.05 -2.03 15.49
CA LYS A 28 -25.36 -3.06 14.70
C LYS A 28 -26.32 -3.87 13.85
N MET A 29 -27.49 -4.24 14.38
CA MET A 29 -28.55 -4.91 13.63
C MET A 29 -29.07 -4.02 12.50
N GLU A 30 -29.38 -2.74 12.76
CA GLU A 30 -29.88 -1.78 11.77
C GLU A 30 -28.89 -1.62 10.61
N VAL A 31 -27.59 -1.49 10.92
CA VAL A 31 -26.53 -1.40 9.89
C VAL A 31 -26.47 -2.64 9.00
N ARG A 32 -26.57 -3.84 9.59
CA ARG A 32 -26.59 -5.09 8.81
C ARG A 32 -27.84 -5.19 7.94
N HIS A 33 -29.00 -4.81 8.49
CA HIS A 33 -30.25 -4.79 7.77
C HIS A 33 -30.16 -3.89 6.52
N TRP A 34 -29.74 -2.63 6.68
CA TRP A 34 -29.62 -1.69 5.54
C TRP A 34 -28.67 -2.18 4.46
N LEU A 35 -27.56 -2.78 4.85
CA LEU A 35 -26.60 -3.32 3.89
C LEU A 35 -27.14 -4.49 3.10
N ARG A 36 -27.80 -5.43 3.78
CA ARG A 36 -28.45 -6.56 3.14
C ARG A 36 -29.49 -6.09 2.15
N GLU A 37 -30.34 -5.16 2.59
CA GLU A 37 -31.35 -4.55 1.73
C GLU A 37 -30.72 -3.87 0.51
N ALA A 38 -29.67 -3.07 0.71
CA ALA A 38 -28.96 -2.39 -0.39
C ALA A 38 -28.34 -3.38 -1.39
N LEU A 39 -27.78 -4.49 -0.92
CA LEU A 39 -27.19 -5.55 -1.75
C LEU A 39 -28.23 -6.53 -2.31
N GLY A 40 -29.52 -6.35 -1.97
CA GLY A 40 -30.62 -7.16 -2.46
C GLY A 40 -30.77 -8.52 -1.79
N TYR A 41 -30.13 -8.75 -0.65
CA TYR A 41 -30.37 -9.94 0.17
C TYR A 41 -31.76 -9.89 0.82
N PRO A 42 -32.39 -11.05 1.05
CA PRO A 42 -33.64 -11.10 1.81
C PRO A 42 -33.46 -10.50 3.20
N VAL A 43 -34.42 -9.64 3.58
CA VAL A 43 -34.50 -9.04 4.91
C VAL A 43 -35.89 -9.30 5.50
N LEU A 44 -35.94 -9.53 6.82
CA LEU A 44 -37.19 -9.74 7.54
C LEU A 44 -37.80 -8.39 7.93
N THR A 45 -39.12 -8.34 8.03
CA THR A 45 -39.86 -7.16 8.55
C THR A 45 -39.75 -7.03 10.06
N SER A 46 -39.55 -8.15 10.76
CA SER A 46 -39.37 -8.22 12.21
C SER A 46 -38.35 -9.31 12.55
N TYR A 47 -37.52 -9.04 13.55
CA TYR A 47 -36.50 -9.98 14.03
C TYR A 47 -36.93 -10.57 15.37
N THR A 48 -36.64 -11.84 15.60
CA THR A 48 -36.88 -12.49 16.91
C THR A 48 -35.58 -12.66 17.69
N LYS A 49 -34.45 -12.78 17.01
CA LYS A 49 -33.11 -12.85 17.59
C LYS A 49 -32.15 -11.95 16.82
N ALA A 50 -31.05 -11.56 17.45
CA ALA A 50 -30.03 -10.73 16.80
C ALA A 50 -29.36 -11.45 15.60
N ILE A 51 -29.30 -12.78 15.63
CA ILE A 51 -28.73 -13.62 14.57
C ILE A 51 -29.55 -13.62 13.28
N ASP A 52 -30.87 -13.39 13.38
CA ASP A 52 -31.82 -13.43 12.26
C ASP A 52 -31.50 -12.37 11.18
N VAL A 53 -30.76 -11.31 11.56
CA VAL A 53 -30.32 -10.29 10.60
C VAL A 53 -29.27 -10.87 9.63
N GLY A 54 -28.41 -11.78 10.09
CA GLY A 54 -27.35 -12.40 9.29
C GLY A 54 -26.17 -11.46 8.98
N GLY A 55 -24.97 -11.92 9.33
CA GLY A 55 -23.69 -11.28 9.02
C GLY A 55 -22.79 -11.10 10.24
N VAL A 56 -21.49 -10.91 10.04
CA VAL A 56 -20.48 -10.84 11.11
C VAL A 56 -19.61 -9.61 10.90
N PHE A 57 -19.43 -8.80 11.94
CA PHE A 57 -18.44 -7.72 11.92
C PHE A 57 -17.08 -8.30 12.29
N THR A 58 -16.05 -7.86 11.58
CA THR A 58 -14.70 -8.41 11.60
C THR A 58 -13.66 -7.27 11.67
N PRO A 59 -12.53 -7.48 12.36
CA PRO A 59 -11.37 -6.61 12.28
C PRO A 59 -10.64 -6.83 10.95
N GLY A 60 -10.93 -6.00 9.96
CA GLY A 60 -10.25 -5.97 8.67
C GLY A 60 -10.77 -6.97 7.62
N GLY A 61 -10.47 -6.68 6.35
CA GLY A 61 -10.94 -7.46 5.19
C GLY A 61 -10.41 -8.89 5.13
N CYS A 62 -9.18 -9.16 5.62
CA CYS A 62 -8.63 -10.51 5.62
C CYS A 62 -9.52 -11.49 6.41
N LEU A 63 -9.89 -11.11 7.64
CA LEU A 63 -10.78 -11.95 8.44
C LEU A 63 -12.20 -11.99 7.87
N SER A 64 -12.65 -10.93 7.19
CA SER A 64 -13.91 -10.93 6.44
C SER A 64 -13.95 -11.96 5.32
N ASN A 65 -12.81 -12.28 4.71
CA ASN A 65 -12.71 -13.33 3.68
C ASN A 65 -12.51 -14.73 4.30
N THR A 66 -11.91 -14.83 5.50
CA THR A 66 -11.80 -16.11 6.23
C THR A 66 -13.14 -16.64 6.72
N VAL A 67 -14.02 -15.78 7.25
CA VAL A 67 -15.31 -16.20 7.81
C VAL A 67 -16.25 -16.89 6.79
N PRO A 68 -16.40 -16.40 5.55
CA PRO A 68 -17.02 -17.12 4.43
C PRO A 68 -16.43 -18.48 4.15
N LEU A 69 -15.10 -18.62 4.17
CA LEU A 69 -14.44 -19.89 3.92
C LEU A 69 -14.67 -20.89 5.05
N LEU A 70 -14.77 -20.42 6.30
CA LEU A 70 -15.25 -21.25 7.42
C LEU A 70 -16.69 -21.74 7.19
N ALA A 71 -17.59 -20.88 6.68
CA ALA A 71 -18.95 -21.28 6.32
C ALA A 71 -18.97 -22.30 5.19
N ALA A 72 -18.17 -22.09 4.15
CA ALA A 72 -18.02 -23.00 3.03
C ALA A 72 -17.51 -24.37 3.51
N ARG A 73 -16.52 -24.37 4.41
CA ARG A 73 -15.99 -25.59 5.04
C ARG A 73 -17.08 -26.33 5.82
N GLU A 74 -17.83 -25.62 6.65
CA GLU A 74 -18.90 -26.20 7.45
C GLU A 74 -20.03 -26.77 6.57
N LYS A 75 -20.32 -26.13 5.42
CA LYS A 75 -21.26 -26.66 4.43
C LYS A 75 -20.75 -27.95 3.77
N CYS A 76 -19.47 -28.01 3.41
CA CYS A 76 -18.87 -29.19 2.79
C CYS A 76 -18.63 -30.35 3.78
N PHE A 77 -18.31 -30.01 5.03
CA PHE A 77 -17.99 -30.94 6.11
C PHE A 77 -18.77 -30.54 7.36
N PRO A 78 -20.07 -30.89 7.46
CA PRO A 78 -20.89 -30.57 8.62
C PRO A 78 -20.25 -31.10 9.91
N GLY A 79 -20.18 -30.25 10.93
CA GLY A 79 -19.51 -30.53 12.20
C GLY A 79 -18.01 -30.17 12.22
N SER A 80 -17.44 -29.68 11.12
CA SER A 80 -16.00 -29.35 11.03
C SER A 80 -15.53 -28.30 12.04
N CYS A 81 -16.42 -27.39 12.45
CA CYS A 81 -16.14 -26.44 13.51
C CYS A 81 -15.95 -27.10 14.89
N TRP A 82 -16.52 -28.29 15.11
CA TRP A 82 -16.44 -29.03 16.38
C TRP A 82 -15.41 -30.15 16.33
N THR A 83 -15.45 -30.99 15.30
CA THR A 83 -14.61 -32.19 15.20
C THR A 83 -13.32 -31.96 14.42
N GLY A 84 -13.14 -30.77 13.85
CA GLY A 84 -12.12 -30.53 12.82
C GLY A 84 -12.49 -31.18 11.49
N ILE A 85 -11.61 -31.01 10.50
CA ILE A 85 -11.77 -31.62 9.18
C ILE A 85 -11.33 -33.08 9.29
N PRO A 86 -12.12 -34.06 8.80
CA PRO A 86 -11.68 -35.45 8.76
C PRO A 86 -10.39 -35.61 7.96
N VAL A 87 -9.53 -36.55 8.36
CA VAL A 87 -8.35 -36.94 7.57
C VAL A 87 -8.84 -37.63 6.30
N LEU A 88 -9.09 -36.85 5.26
CA LEU A 88 -9.56 -37.35 3.96
C LEU A 88 -8.36 -37.51 3.02
N PRO A 89 -8.35 -38.56 2.16
CA PRO A 89 -7.36 -38.69 1.09
C PRO A 89 -7.54 -37.66 -0.04
N ARG A 90 -8.61 -36.83 0.00
CA ARG A 90 -9.01 -35.89 -1.04
C ARG A 90 -8.56 -34.48 -0.69
N LYS A 91 -8.08 -33.72 -1.68
CA LYS A 91 -7.70 -32.32 -1.48
C LYS A 91 -8.95 -31.43 -1.47
N ILE A 92 -8.94 -30.42 -0.60
CA ILE A 92 -9.95 -29.35 -0.58
C ILE A 92 -9.47 -28.25 -1.53
N ARG A 93 -10.33 -27.73 -2.40
CA ARG A 93 -9.99 -26.67 -3.37
C ARG A 93 -10.77 -25.39 -3.11
N VAL A 94 -10.10 -24.27 -3.29
CA VAL A 94 -10.73 -22.95 -3.40
C VAL A 94 -10.34 -22.36 -4.74
N LEU A 95 -11.33 -22.03 -5.57
CA LEU A 95 -11.11 -21.42 -6.87
C LEU A 95 -11.04 -19.90 -6.70
N VAL A 96 -10.00 -19.28 -7.23
CA VAL A 96 -9.82 -17.81 -7.21
C VAL A 96 -9.46 -17.32 -8.62
N PRO A 97 -9.78 -16.08 -9.00
CA PRO A 97 -9.31 -15.51 -10.25
C PRO A 97 -7.78 -15.50 -10.30
N ASP A 98 -7.19 -15.80 -11.45
CA ASP A 98 -5.74 -15.83 -11.66
C ASP A 98 -5.18 -14.41 -11.71
N MET A 99 -5.07 -13.81 -10.52
CA MET A 99 -4.71 -12.43 -10.28
C MET A 99 -3.57 -12.35 -9.27
N ALA A 100 -2.71 -11.33 -9.39
CA ALA A 100 -1.53 -11.17 -8.56
C ALA A 100 -1.83 -10.90 -7.06
N GLU A 101 -3.06 -10.48 -6.71
CA GLU A 101 -3.40 -9.91 -5.39
C GLU A 101 -4.44 -10.73 -4.59
N ASN A 102 -4.35 -12.07 -4.60
CA ASN A 102 -5.22 -12.96 -3.81
C ASN A 102 -4.75 -13.19 -2.34
N TYR A 103 -3.91 -12.31 -1.80
CA TYR A 103 -3.20 -12.53 -0.53
C TYR A 103 -4.12 -12.77 0.68
N SER A 104 -5.31 -12.15 0.72
CA SER A 104 -6.27 -12.33 1.81
C SER A 104 -6.85 -13.74 1.82
N ILE A 105 -7.05 -14.35 0.65
CA ILE A 105 -7.50 -15.74 0.50
C ILE A 105 -6.36 -16.70 0.85
N CYS A 106 -5.12 -16.42 0.44
CA CYS A 106 -3.94 -17.17 0.87
C CYS A 106 -3.82 -17.20 2.41
N SER A 107 -3.92 -16.02 3.03
CA SER A 107 -3.88 -15.88 4.48
C SER A 107 -5.04 -16.62 5.17
N ALA A 108 -6.25 -16.60 4.59
CA ALA A 108 -7.39 -17.35 5.10
C ALA A 108 -7.16 -18.87 5.05
N MET A 109 -6.66 -19.38 3.92
CA MET A 109 -6.32 -20.81 3.73
C MET A 109 -5.21 -21.26 4.69
N ALA A 110 -4.19 -20.42 4.90
CA ALA A 110 -3.15 -20.68 5.90
C ALA A 110 -3.73 -20.70 7.32
N THR A 111 -4.57 -19.73 7.67
CA THR A 111 -5.22 -19.64 9.00
C THR A 111 -6.09 -20.86 9.29
N MET A 112 -6.78 -21.38 8.27
CA MET A 112 -7.61 -22.59 8.38
C MET A 112 -6.79 -23.89 8.32
N SER A 113 -5.47 -23.80 8.17
CA SER A 113 -4.57 -24.95 7.96
C SER A 113 -4.94 -25.81 6.75
N LEU A 114 -5.48 -25.17 5.71
CA LEU A 114 -5.79 -25.80 4.43
C LEU A 114 -4.65 -25.66 3.42
N GLY A 115 -3.74 -24.70 3.59
CA GLY A 115 -2.54 -24.53 2.75
C GLY A 115 -2.83 -23.87 1.39
N GLU A 116 -1.84 -23.14 0.88
CA GLU A 116 -1.98 -22.32 -0.34
C GLU A 116 -1.98 -23.14 -1.63
N GLU A 117 -1.36 -24.33 -1.65
CA GLU A 117 -1.39 -25.25 -2.81
C GLU A 117 -2.80 -25.76 -3.19
N ASN A 118 -3.76 -25.50 -2.31
CA ASN A 118 -5.17 -25.83 -2.49
C ASN A 118 -5.99 -24.69 -3.09
N ILE A 119 -5.35 -23.54 -3.36
CA ILE A 119 -5.92 -22.45 -4.13
C ILE A 119 -5.66 -22.74 -5.61
N ILE A 120 -6.72 -22.83 -6.39
CA ILE A 120 -6.65 -23.10 -7.83
C ILE A 120 -6.95 -21.79 -8.57
N PRO A 121 -5.96 -21.23 -9.29
CA PRO A 121 -6.18 -20.04 -10.11
C PRO A 121 -7.07 -20.38 -11.29
N VAL A 122 -8.06 -19.52 -11.54
CA VAL A 122 -9.00 -19.60 -12.66
C VAL A 122 -8.63 -18.49 -13.65
N PRO A 123 -8.34 -18.81 -14.92
CA PRO A 123 -8.00 -17.81 -15.92
C PRO A 123 -9.01 -16.67 -15.97
N VAL A 124 -8.51 -15.45 -16.19
CA VAL A 124 -9.32 -14.25 -16.44
C VAL A 124 -9.23 -13.84 -17.91
N ASP A 125 -10.27 -13.15 -18.40
CA ASP A 125 -10.29 -12.58 -19.73
C ASP A 125 -9.48 -11.26 -19.82
N ALA A 126 -9.48 -10.64 -21.00
CA ALA A 126 -8.75 -9.38 -21.24
C ALA A 126 -9.32 -8.18 -20.44
N GLU A 127 -10.55 -8.29 -19.94
CA GLU A 127 -11.19 -7.28 -19.09
C GLU A 127 -11.07 -7.61 -17.59
N VAL A 128 -10.31 -8.67 -17.25
CA VAL A 128 -10.04 -9.09 -15.88
C VAL A 128 -11.27 -9.70 -15.20
N HIS A 129 -12.16 -10.32 -15.98
CA HIS A 129 -13.26 -11.14 -15.44
C HIS A 129 -12.88 -12.62 -15.48
N ILE A 130 -13.38 -13.42 -14.53
CA ILE A 130 -13.24 -14.88 -14.57
C ILE A 130 -13.74 -15.45 -15.91
N ASP A 131 -12.90 -16.22 -16.60
CA ASP A 131 -13.31 -17.02 -17.77
C ASP A 131 -14.22 -18.16 -17.31
N GLN A 132 -15.51 -18.00 -17.58
CA GLN A 132 -16.55 -18.95 -17.19
C GLN A 132 -16.39 -20.34 -17.84
N GLU A 133 -15.83 -20.42 -19.05
CA GLU A 133 -15.59 -21.71 -19.71
C GLU A 133 -14.34 -22.39 -19.15
N ALA A 134 -13.32 -21.63 -18.76
CA ALA A 134 -12.19 -22.15 -17.99
C ALA A 134 -12.64 -22.64 -16.61
N LEU A 135 -13.48 -21.88 -15.93
CA LEU A 135 -14.06 -22.25 -14.63
C LEU A 135 -14.77 -23.60 -14.70
N LYS A 136 -15.67 -23.80 -15.68
CA LYS A 136 -16.37 -25.08 -15.88
C LYS A 136 -15.39 -26.24 -16.08
N ARG A 137 -14.38 -26.06 -16.94
CA ARG A 137 -13.35 -27.08 -17.20
C ARG A 137 -12.57 -27.44 -15.92
N ILE A 138 -12.17 -26.44 -15.13
CA ILE A 138 -11.45 -26.67 -13.86
C ILE A 138 -12.35 -27.41 -12.86
N ILE A 139 -13.62 -27.02 -12.75
CA ILE A 139 -14.58 -27.70 -11.88
C ILE A 139 -14.69 -29.19 -12.23
N ASP A 140 -14.85 -29.50 -13.52
CA ASP A 140 -14.99 -30.89 -13.96
C ASP A 140 -13.66 -31.66 -13.80
N GLN A 141 -12.51 -31.03 -14.04
CA GLN A 141 -11.18 -31.64 -13.82
C GLN A 141 -10.94 -32.00 -12.35
N GLU A 142 -11.15 -31.06 -11.43
CA GLU A 142 -10.96 -31.29 -10.00
C GLU A 142 -11.96 -32.32 -9.47
N GLY A 143 -13.21 -32.30 -9.98
CA GLY A 143 -14.21 -33.32 -9.69
C GLY A 143 -13.79 -34.72 -10.14
N ASN A 144 -13.22 -34.85 -11.35
CA ASN A 144 -12.69 -36.13 -11.88
C ASN A 144 -11.49 -36.66 -11.08
N LEU A 145 -10.68 -35.76 -10.50
CA LEU A 145 -9.59 -36.13 -9.57
C LEU A 145 -10.11 -36.53 -8.18
N GLY A 146 -11.41 -36.42 -7.93
CA GLY A 146 -12.04 -36.71 -6.65
C GLY A 146 -11.79 -35.64 -5.58
N ASN A 147 -11.31 -34.45 -5.97
CA ASN A 147 -11.10 -33.34 -5.04
C ASN A 147 -12.43 -32.67 -4.68
N THR A 148 -12.49 -32.05 -3.50
CA THR A 148 -13.67 -31.33 -3.03
C THR A 148 -13.47 -29.84 -3.28
N ILE A 149 -14.24 -29.25 -4.20
CA ILE A 149 -14.24 -27.80 -4.41
C ILE A 149 -15.16 -27.15 -3.37
N MET A 150 -14.56 -26.48 -2.39
CA MET A 150 -15.28 -25.90 -1.26
C MET A 150 -15.92 -24.57 -1.63
N ALA A 151 -15.17 -23.71 -2.32
CA ALA A 151 -15.62 -22.37 -2.67
C ALA A 151 -15.03 -21.88 -3.99
N CYS A 152 -15.74 -20.95 -4.62
CA CYS A 152 -15.24 -20.08 -5.67
C CYS A 152 -15.38 -18.63 -5.20
N ILE A 153 -14.30 -17.86 -5.34
CA ILE A 153 -14.22 -16.45 -4.98
C ILE A 153 -14.33 -15.64 -6.27
N ALA A 154 -15.16 -14.60 -6.26
CA ALA A 154 -15.18 -13.57 -7.29
C ALA A 154 -15.04 -12.18 -6.66
N TYR A 155 -14.65 -11.20 -7.46
CA TYR A 155 -14.47 -9.83 -7.01
C TYR A 155 -15.56 -8.92 -7.55
N ALA A 156 -16.16 -8.14 -6.65
CA ALA A 156 -16.85 -6.92 -7.01
C ALA A 156 -15.91 -5.75 -6.73
N GLY A 157 -15.00 -5.49 -7.67
CA GLY A 157 -13.91 -4.53 -7.55
C GLY A 157 -12.63 -5.22 -7.11
N ASP A 158 -11.98 -5.92 -8.05
CA ASP A 158 -10.69 -6.57 -7.82
C ASP A 158 -9.63 -5.57 -7.30
N PRO A 159 -8.69 -6.00 -6.45
CA PRO A 159 -7.76 -5.08 -5.76
C PRO A 159 -6.82 -4.31 -6.70
N THR A 160 -6.63 -4.81 -7.93
CA THR A 160 -5.71 -4.25 -8.90
C THR A 160 -6.41 -3.23 -9.83
N TYR A 161 -7.42 -3.67 -10.59
CA TYR A 161 -8.11 -2.87 -11.62
C TYR A 161 -9.46 -2.29 -11.17
N LEU A 162 -9.99 -2.76 -10.03
CA LEU A 162 -11.35 -2.48 -9.56
C LEU A 162 -12.43 -2.83 -10.60
N ARG A 163 -12.26 -3.98 -11.27
CA ARG A 163 -13.23 -4.63 -12.15
C ARG A 163 -14.17 -5.53 -11.37
N ILE A 164 -15.37 -5.71 -11.92
CA ILE A 164 -16.42 -6.50 -11.29
C ILE A 164 -16.69 -7.72 -12.17
N ASP A 165 -16.46 -8.91 -11.62
CA ASP A 165 -16.78 -10.17 -12.29
C ASP A 165 -18.27 -10.24 -12.68
N ASP A 166 -18.61 -11.04 -13.70
CA ASP A 166 -20.01 -11.36 -14.04
C ASP A 166 -20.64 -12.26 -12.96
N LEU A 167 -21.04 -11.65 -11.85
CA LEU A 167 -21.62 -12.33 -10.69
C LEU A 167 -22.88 -13.11 -11.08
N HIS A 168 -23.62 -12.67 -12.11
CA HIS A 168 -24.82 -13.36 -12.55
C HIS A 168 -24.47 -14.68 -13.25
N GLY A 169 -23.61 -14.67 -14.26
CA GLY A 169 -23.18 -15.88 -14.96
C GLY A 169 -22.50 -16.88 -14.03
N LEU A 170 -21.58 -16.39 -13.19
CA LEU A 170 -20.91 -17.20 -12.17
C LEU A 170 -21.89 -17.85 -11.19
N SER A 171 -22.93 -17.10 -10.75
CA SER A 171 -23.93 -17.66 -9.84
C SER A 171 -24.69 -18.84 -10.43
N GLN A 172 -24.93 -18.86 -11.75
CA GLN A 172 -25.62 -19.97 -12.41
C GLN A 172 -24.76 -21.23 -12.38
N ILE A 173 -23.49 -21.11 -12.77
CA ILE A 173 -22.52 -22.21 -12.80
C ILE A 173 -22.33 -22.82 -11.41
N LEU A 174 -22.09 -21.97 -10.40
CA LEU A 174 -21.73 -22.42 -9.06
C LEU A 174 -22.91 -23.02 -8.29
N GLN A 175 -24.13 -22.50 -8.50
CA GLN A 175 -25.34 -23.07 -7.91
C GLN A 175 -25.64 -24.46 -8.44
N GLU A 176 -25.51 -24.68 -9.76
CA GLU A 176 -25.70 -26.00 -10.38
C GLU A 176 -24.74 -27.06 -9.82
N LYS A 177 -23.52 -26.65 -9.47
CA LYS A 177 -22.46 -27.52 -8.95
C LYS A 177 -22.41 -27.57 -7.41
N ASN A 178 -23.31 -26.86 -6.72
CA ASN A 178 -23.35 -26.71 -5.26
C ASN A 178 -22.01 -26.26 -4.62
N ILE A 179 -21.26 -25.41 -5.33
CA ILE A 179 -20.01 -24.83 -4.82
C ILE A 179 -20.34 -23.52 -4.09
N TRP A 180 -19.73 -23.27 -2.93
CA TRP A 180 -19.94 -22.03 -2.19
C TRP A 180 -19.49 -20.83 -3.01
N PHE A 181 -20.37 -19.86 -3.24
CA PHE A 181 -20.05 -18.66 -3.98
C PHE A 181 -19.84 -17.47 -3.03
N HIS A 182 -18.59 -17.03 -2.90
CA HIS A 182 -18.23 -15.83 -2.14
C HIS A 182 -17.85 -14.68 -3.07
N VAL A 183 -18.36 -13.48 -2.78
CA VAL A 183 -17.95 -12.26 -3.47
C VAL A 183 -17.23 -11.34 -2.50
N ASP A 184 -15.97 -11.04 -2.82
CA ASP A 184 -15.26 -9.95 -2.16
C ASP A 184 -15.69 -8.63 -2.79
N ALA A 185 -16.54 -7.89 -2.08
CA ALA A 185 -17.06 -6.58 -2.47
C ALA A 185 -16.49 -5.45 -1.60
N CYS A 186 -15.25 -5.59 -1.09
CA CYS A 186 -14.57 -4.52 -0.36
C CYS A 186 -14.67 -3.18 -1.12
N ASN A 187 -14.39 -3.19 -2.42
CA ASN A 187 -14.42 -1.96 -3.22
C ASN A 187 -15.80 -1.68 -3.83
N GLY A 188 -16.46 -2.71 -4.36
CA GLY A 188 -17.69 -2.57 -5.16
C GLY A 188 -18.98 -2.43 -4.36
N SER A 189 -19.00 -2.79 -3.07
CA SER A 189 -20.21 -2.72 -2.23
C SER A 189 -20.82 -1.31 -2.12
N GLN A 190 -20.04 -0.26 -2.33
CA GLN A 190 -20.56 1.12 -2.41
C GLN A 190 -21.56 1.31 -3.54
N LEU A 191 -21.41 0.59 -4.67
CA LEU A 191 -22.29 0.77 -5.83
C LEU A 191 -23.75 0.43 -5.52
N ALA A 192 -24.01 -0.36 -4.48
CA ALA A 192 -25.36 -0.64 -3.96
C ALA A 192 -26.13 0.61 -3.49
N PHE A 193 -25.42 1.72 -3.21
CA PHE A 193 -26.01 3.00 -2.83
C PHE A 193 -26.24 3.93 -4.03
N SER A 194 -25.67 3.64 -5.21
CA SER A 194 -25.82 4.46 -6.42
C SER A 194 -27.00 3.97 -7.25
N GLU A 195 -27.93 4.88 -7.57
CA GLU A 195 -29.04 4.56 -8.47
C GLU A 195 -28.54 4.30 -9.89
N ARG A 196 -27.50 4.99 -10.34
CA ARG A 196 -26.97 4.87 -11.70
C ARG A 196 -26.09 3.64 -11.89
N HIS A 197 -25.36 3.19 -10.86
CA HIS A 197 -24.33 2.16 -10.99
C HIS A 197 -24.61 0.85 -10.24
N HIS A 198 -25.67 0.74 -9.44
CA HIS A 198 -26.02 -0.53 -8.75
C HIS A 198 -26.17 -1.73 -9.71
N HIS A 199 -26.54 -1.49 -10.96
CA HIS A 199 -26.68 -2.52 -12.00
C HIS A 199 -25.36 -3.27 -12.27
N LYS A 200 -24.19 -2.68 -11.98
CA LYS A 200 -22.90 -3.35 -12.10
C LYS A 200 -22.75 -4.53 -11.14
N LEU A 201 -23.49 -4.54 -10.03
CA LEU A 201 -23.53 -5.64 -9.08
C LEU A 201 -24.60 -6.70 -9.44
N ARG A 202 -25.04 -6.77 -10.70
CA ARG A 202 -26.09 -7.71 -11.13
C ARG A 202 -25.68 -9.15 -10.79
N GLY A 203 -26.51 -9.81 -9.98
CA GLY A 203 -26.26 -11.18 -9.52
C GLY A 203 -25.74 -11.26 -8.08
N ILE A 204 -25.25 -10.16 -7.49
CA ILE A 204 -24.69 -10.15 -6.13
C ILE A 204 -25.68 -10.70 -5.08
N LYS A 205 -26.98 -10.46 -5.25
CA LYS A 205 -28.01 -10.97 -4.35
C LYS A 205 -28.15 -12.51 -4.29
N LYS A 206 -27.57 -13.23 -5.26
CA LYS A 206 -27.66 -14.69 -5.38
C LYS A 206 -26.51 -15.42 -4.69
N VAL A 207 -25.44 -14.73 -4.34
CA VAL A 207 -24.21 -15.33 -3.82
C VAL A 207 -24.41 -15.76 -2.37
N ASP A 208 -23.61 -16.70 -1.86
CA ASP A 208 -23.80 -17.25 -0.52
C ASP A 208 -23.28 -16.27 0.55
N SER A 209 -22.22 -15.52 0.24
CA SER A 209 -21.63 -14.54 1.16
C SER A 209 -20.96 -13.38 0.43
N ILE A 210 -21.02 -12.19 1.05
CA ILE A 210 -20.40 -10.96 0.54
C ILE A 210 -19.51 -10.37 1.62
N THR A 211 -18.26 -10.07 1.30
CA THR A 211 -17.41 -9.22 2.11
C THR A 211 -17.67 -7.75 1.78
N VAL A 212 -17.84 -6.93 2.80
CA VAL A 212 -18.00 -5.48 2.69
C VAL A 212 -16.96 -4.82 3.59
N ASP A 213 -16.00 -4.12 3.00
CA ASP A 213 -15.03 -3.28 3.70
C ASP A 213 -15.26 -1.82 3.32
N ARG A 214 -15.38 -0.96 4.33
CA ARG A 214 -15.90 0.40 4.12
C ARG A 214 -14.84 1.47 4.01
N GLN A 215 -13.59 1.12 4.29
CA GLN A 215 -12.49 2.06 4.40
C GLN A 215 -12.26 2.85 3.10
N GLN A 216 -12.42 2.19 1.95
CA GLN A 216 -12.23 2.82 0.64
C GLN A 216 -13.55 3.28 0.00
N ALA A 217 -14.65 2.59 0.30
CA ALA A 217 -15.89 2.70 -0.46
C ALA A 217 -16.87 3.77 0.09
N MET A 218 -16.85 4.03 1.41
CA MET A 218 -17.88 4.84 2.09
C MET A 218 -17.33 5.95 3.02
N LEU A 219 -16.05 6.32 2.88
CA LEU A 219 -15.39 7.36 3.70
C LEU A 219 -15.43 7.09 5.20
N ILE A 220 -15.32 5.81 5.58
CA ILE A 220 -15.38 5.39 6.98
C ILE A 220 -13.95 5.10 7.49
N PRO A 221 -13.53 5.68 8.64
CA PRO A 221 -12.21 5.43 9.20
C PRO A 221 -11.96 3.96 9.50
N CYS A 222 -10.72 3.51 9.23
CA CYS A 222 -10.24 2.17 9.53
C CYS A 222 -10.30 1.86 11.05
N ASP A 223 -10.56 0.64 11.49
CA ASP A 223 -11.06 -0.52 10.74
C ASP A 223 -12.58 -0.66 10.81
N CYS A 224 -13.21 -1.05 9.69
CA CYS A 224 -14.64 -1.34 9.66
C CYS A 224 -15.01 -2.28 8.49
N SER A 225 -14.89 -3.59 8.73
CA SER A 225 -15.26 -4.63 7.77
C SER A 225 -16.35 -5.54 8.32
N LEU A 226 -17.10 -6.16 7.42
CA LEU A 226 -18.10 -7.16 7.75
C LEU A 226 -18.30 -8.16 6.62
N VAL A 227 -18.87 -9.31 6.97
CA VAL A 227 -19.37 -10.31 6.03
C VAL A 227 -20.89 -10.41 6.18
N LEU A 228 -21.60 -10.53 5.07
CA LEU A 228 -23.03 -10.82 5.01
C LEU A 228 -23.23 -12.20 4.40
N PHE A 229 -24.07 -13.01 5.02
CA PHE A 229 -24.49 -14.31 4.48
C PHE A 229 -25.88 -14.19 3.89
N ARG A 230 -26.12 -14.77 2.72
CA ARG A 230 -27.47 -14.74 2.11
C ARG A 230 -28.49 -15.35 3.06
N GLU A 231 -28.20 -16.55 3.54
CA GLU A 231 -29.00 -17.25 4.56
C GLU A 231 -28.47 -16.91 5.97
N PRO A 232 -29.27 -16.28 6.85
CA PRO A 232 -28.84 -15.95 8.22
C PRO A 232 -28.44 -17.20 9.04
N SER A 233 -29.02 -18.36 8.74
CA SER A 233 -28.71 -19.64 9.40
C SER A 233 -27.25 -20.08 9.21
N THR A 234 -26.57 -19.64 8.16
CA THR A 234 -25.13 -19.91 7.96
C THR A 234 -24.29 -19.35 9.11
N GLN A 235 -24.64 -18.17 9.62
CA GLN A 235 -23.90 -17.62 10.76
C GLN A 235 -24.11 -18.48 12.02
N ALA A 236 -25.31 -19.06 12.17
CA ALA A 236 -25.62 -19.93 13.30
C ALA A 236 -24.79 -21.23 13.25
N SER A 237 -24.56 -21.83 12.07
CA SER A 237 -23.73 -23.04 11.96
C SER A 237 -22.26 -22.82 12.31
N LEU A 238 -21.79 -21.57 12.34
CA LEU A 238 -20.44 -21.19 12.77
C LEU A 238 -20.36 -20.77 14.24
N SER A 239 -21.48 -20.82 14.96
CA SER A 239 -21.56 -20.36 16.35
C SER A 239 -21.08 -21.45 17.31
N THR A 240 -20.52 -21.02 18.45
CA THR A 240 -20.12 -21.92 19.53
C THR A 240 -21.15 -21.81 20.66
N ASP A 241 -21.73 -22.93 21.07
CA ASP A 241 -22.61 -22.96 22.25
C ASP A 241 -21.77 -22.68 23.50
N SER A 242 -22.05 -21.54 24.15
CA SER A 242 -21.54 -21.24 25.49
C SER A 242 -22.68 -20.75 26.35
N ASP A 243 -22.98 -21.47 27.43
CA ASP A 243 -24.15 -21.27 28.30
C ASP A 243 -24.25 -19.85 28.87
N SER A 244 -23.14 -19.11 28.96
CA SER A 244 -23.08 -17.75 29.49
C SER A 244 -23.38 -16.63 28.47
N THR A 245 -23.39 -16.93 27.16
CA THR A 245 -23.61 -15.90 26.11
C THR A 245 -24.62 -16.27 25.03
N SER A 246 -25.01 -17.55 24.90
CA SER A 246 -25.89 -18.05 23.83
C SER A 246 -27.40 -17.90 24.11
N ASN A 247 -27.80 -17.75 25.38
CA ASN A 247 -29.22 -17.81 25.78
C ASN A 247 -29.98 -16.46 25.70
N ALA A 248 -29.28 -15.34 25.60
CA ALA A 248 -29.92 -14.03 25.51
C ALA A 248 -30.39 -13.74 24.07
N GLN A 249 -31.69 -13.43 23.92
CA GLN A 249 -32.39 -13.24 22.64
C GLN A 249 -31.64 -12.32 21.65
N TRP A 250 -31.02 -11.26 22.17
CA TRP A 250 -30.36 -10.22 21.39
C TRP A 250 -28.83 -10.29 21.43
N SER A 251 -28.25 -11.37 21.97
CA SER A 251 -26.81 -11.53 22.13
C SER A 251 -26.09 -11.83 20.81
N PHE A 252 -24.89 -11.26 20.67
CA PHE A 252 -23.95 -11.64 19.61
C PHE A 252 -22.77 -12.46 20.15
N GLY A 253 -22.67 -12.66 21.46
CA GLY A 253 -21.47 -13.14 22.15
C GLY A 253 -21.03 -14.55 21.76
N GLY A 254 -21.98 -15.44 21.48
CA GLY A 254 -21.71 -16.78 20.95
C GLY A 254 -21.92 -16.91 19.43
N THR A 255 -22.24 -15.81 18.73
CA THR A 255 -22.71 -15.89 17.34
C THR A 255 -21.58 -15.72 16.32
N GLY A 256 -21.43 -16.73 15.47
CA GLY A 256 -20.38 -16.84 14.46
C GLY A 256 -18.99 -17.13 15.05
N PRO A 257 -17.95 -17.19 14.20
CA PRO A 257 -16.64 -17.76 14.57
C PRO A 257 -15.77 -16.84 15.44
N LEU A 258 -16.24 -15.65 15.79
CA LEU A 258 -15.49 -14.63 16.56
C LEU A 258 -16.18 -14.37 17.91
N ALA A 259 -16.39 -15.41 18.69
CA ALA A 259 -17.07 -15.30 19.99
C ALA A 259 -16.35 -14.32 20.94
N GLY A 260 -17.12 -13.69 21.83
CA GLY A 260 -16.59 -12.79 22.86
C GLY A 260 -16.57 -11.30 22.50
N SER A 261 -15.64 -10.56 23.12
CA SER A 261 -15.61 -9.10 23.16
C SER A 261 -15.39 -8.45 21.80
N ARG A 262 -16.22 -7.45 21.47
CA ARG A 262 -16.11 -6.70 20.21
C ARG A 262 -16.41 -5.22 20.41
N ALA A 263 -15.69 -4.38 19.67
CA ALA A 263 -15.88 -2.94 19.65
C ALA A 263 -17.16 -2.52 18.90
N PHE A 264 -17.67 -1.32 19.22
CA PHE A 264 -18.86 -0.74 18.62
C PHE A 264 -18.61 -0.10 17.23
N ASN A 265 -17.88 -0.79 16.36
CA ASN A 265 -17.50 -0.30 15.03
C ASN A 265 -18.70 -0.03 14.10
N SER A 266 -19.87 -0.64 14.35
CA SER A 266 -21.09 -0.33 13.60
C SER A 266 -21.53 1.13 13.76
N LEU A 267 -21.14 1.83 14.84
CA LEU A 267 -21.45 3.24 15.01
C LEU A 267 -20.88 4.11 13.88
N LYS A 268 -19.68 3.80 13.37
CA LYS A 268 -19.05 4.55 12.27
C LYS A 268 -19.95 4.56 11.02
N ILE A 269 -20.49 3.40 10.69
CA ILE A 269 -21.37 3.19 9.54
C ILE A 269 -22.70 3.86 9.77
N TRP A 270 -23.29 3.59 10.93
CA TRP A 270 -24.60 4.10 11.28
C TRP A 270 -24.63 5.62 11.25
N SER A 271 -23.63 6.28 11.87
CA SER A 271 -23.50 7.72 11.86
C SER A 271 -23.28 8.26 10.45
N SER A 272 -22.50 7.58 9.60
CA SER A 272 -22.30 8.01 8.21
C SER A 272 -23.62 7.98 7.42
N ILE A 273 -24.37 6.87 7.50
CA ILE A 273 -25.66 6.72 6.82
C ILE A 273 -26.70 7.71 7.37
N LYS A 274 -26.79 7.88 8.69
CA LYS A 274 -27.73 8.84 9.31
C LYS A 274 -27.38 10.30 8.99
N SER A 275 -26.10 10.64 8.90
CA SER A 275 -25.65 12.01 8.63
C SER A 275 -25.83 12.41 7.17
N HIS A 276 -25.48 11.54 6.22
CA HIS A 276 -25.54 11.87 4.79
C HIS A 276 -26.88 11.45 4.16
N GLY A 277 -27.48 10.37 4.65
CA GLY A 277 -28.59 9.68 3.98
C GLY A 277 -28.12 8.86 2.78
N LYS A 278 -28.91 7.83 2.43
CA LYS A 278 -28.62 6.90 1.33
C LYS A 278 -28.39 7.63 0.00
N ASN A 279 -29.27 8.58 -0.32
CA ASN A 279 -29.25 9.29 -1.61
C ASN A 279 -28.02 10.19 -1.75
N SER A 280 -27.61 10.90 -0.69
CA SER A 280 -26.41 11.73 -0.75
C SER A 280 -25.15 10.89 -0.89
N MET A 281 -25.09 9.74 -0.20
CA MET A 281 -23.99 8.79 -0.38
C MET A 281 -23.93 8.29 -1.83
N GLY A 282 -25.08 7.93 -2.40
CA GLY A 282 -25.22 7.55 -3.81
C GLY A 282 -24.64 8.58 -4.76
N ARG A 283 -25.02 9.86 -4.60
CA ARG A 283 -24.47 10.96 -5.41
C ARG A 283 -22.97 11.11 -5.26
N MET A 284 -22.44 11.06 -4.03
CA MET A 284 -20.99 11.12 -3.81
C MET A 284 -20.23 9.97 -4.48
N ILE A 285 -20.83 8.78 -4.58
CA ILE A 285 -20.27 7.67 -5.36
C ILE A 285 -20.28 8.01 -6.85
N GLU A 286 -21.42 8.48 -7.36
CA GLU A 286 -21.57 8.86 -8.76
C GLU A 286 -20.57 9.93 -9.19
N ASP A 287 -20.41 11.01 -8.41
CA ASP A 287 -19.45 12.09 -8.68
C ASP A 287 -18.00 11.57 -8.78
N ARG A 288 -17.62 10.60 -7.93
CA ARG A 288 -16.28 9.98 -7.96
C ARG A 288 -16.06 9.12 -9.20
N LEU A 289 -17.10 8.42 -9.65
CA LEU A 289 -17.05 7.62 -10.87
C LEU A 289 -17.02 8.51 -12.11
N GLU A 290 -17.78 9.60 -12.11
CA GLU A 290 -17.75 10.61 -13.18
C GLU A 290 -16.37 11.27 -13.27
N LEU A 291 -15.77 11.67 -12.14
CA LEU A 291 -14.40 12.17 -12.11
C LEU A 291 -13.41 11.12 -12.65
N THR A 292 -13.55 9.86 -12.25
CA THR A 292 -12.68 8.77 -12.73
C THR A 292 -12.78 8.59 -14.24
N ASN A 293 -13.99 8.67 -14.81
CA ASN A 293 -14.19 8.64 -16.26
C ASN A 293 -13.54 9.83 -16.95
N ALA A 294 -13.65 11.04 -16.39
CA ALA A 294 -13.00 12.22 -16.93
C ALA A 294 -11.46 12.11 -16.90
N ILE A 295 -10.89 11.52 -15.84
CA ILE A 295 -9.45 11.26 -15.73
C ILE A 295 -9.00 10.24 -16.77
N GLN A 296 -9.72 9.13 -16.95
CA GLN A 296 -9.40 8.13 -17.98
C GLN A 296 -9.39 8.76 -19.37
N LEU A 297 -10.37 9.61 -19.69
CA LEU A 297 -10.41 10.35 -20.95
C LEU A 297 -9.20 11.28 -21.09
N GLU A 298 -8.87 12.08 -20.07
CA GLU A 298 -7.70 12.98 -20.12
C GLU A 298 -6.39 12.21 -20.34
N VAL A 299 -6.21 11.06 -19.67
CA VAL A 299 -5.05 10.19 -19.88
C VAL A 299 -5.01 9.67 -21.33
N GLN A 300 -6.14 9.25 -21.89
CA GLN A 300 -6.22 8.79 -23.28
C GLN A 300 -5.86 9.89 -24.31
N HIS A 301 -6.10 11.16 -23.99
CA HIS A 301 -5.75 12.28 -24.86
C HIS A 301 -4.27 12.69 -24.77
N ARG A 302 -3.48 12.10 -23.87
CA ARG A 302 -2.05 12.39 -23.68
C ARG A 302 -1.18 11.30 -24.32
N PRO A 303 -0.49 11.57 -25.44
CA PRO A 303 0.29 10.56 -26.16
C PRO A 303 1.44 9.94 -25.34
N SER A 304 1.93 10.68 -24.33
CA SER A 304 2.97 10.24 -23.38
C SER A 304 2.47 9.20 -22.38
N LEU A 305 1.16 9.04 -22.25
CA LEU A 305 0.54 8.16 -21.28
C LEU A 305 -0.18 7.01 -21.97
N ILE A 306 -0.19 5.86 -21.32
CA ILE A 306 -0.98 4.71 -21.74
C ILE A 306 -1.93 4.36 -20.61
N LEU A 307 -3.23 4.45 -20.87
CA LEU A 307 -4.26 3.93 -19.97
C LEU A 307 -4.19 2.39 -19.95
N LEU A 308 -4.13 1.81 -18.75
CA LEU A 308 -4.05 0.38 -18.53
C LEU A 308 -5.39 -0.17 -18.04
N GLY A 309 -6.16 -0.71 -18.99
CA GLY A 309 -7.48 -1.26 -18.72
C GLY A 309 -8.52 -0.18 -18.38
N GLY A 310 -9.79 -0.57 -18.42
CA GLY A 310 -10.85 0.21 -17.80
C GLY A 310 -11.01 -0.13 -16.32
N THR A 311 -11.84 0.63 -15.62
CA THR A 311 -12.26 0.34 -14.25
C THR A 311 -13.79 0.35 -14.16
N ASP A 312 -14.36 -0.38 -13.19
CA ASP A 312 -15.78 -0.26 -12.88
C ASP A 312 -16.08 0.68 -11.72
N ILE A 313 -15.04 1.07 -10.97
CA ILE A 313 -15.15 1.87 -9.76
C ILE A 313 -14.30 3.14 -9.93
N ASN A 314 -13.44 3.48 -8.96
CA ASN A 314 -12.81 4.80 -8.84
C ASN A 314 -11.29 4.74 -8.95
N SER A 315 -10.77 4.02 -9.94
CA SER A 315 -9.34 3.91 -10.24
C SER A 315 -9.03 4.34 -11.66
N CYS A 316 -7.91 5.02 -11.87
CA CYS A 316 -7.33 5.19 -13.20
C CYS A 316 -5.87 4.75 -13.15
N MET A 317 -5.55 3.68 -13.86
CA MET A 317 -4.22 3.10 -13.93
C MET A 317 -3.59 3.42 -15.28
N PHE A 318 -2.36 3.88 -15.28
CA PHE A 318 -1.67 4.29 -16.48
C PHE A 318 -0.15 4.20 -16.32
N VAL A 319 0.56 4.31 -17.43
CA VAL A 319 2.03 4.32 -17.47
C VAL A 319 2.48 5.52 -18.29
N TYR A 320 3.48 6.24 -17.79
CA TYR A 320 4.22 7.20 -18.62
C TYR A 320 5.20 6.42 -19.51
N VAL A 321 5.08 6.56 -20.83
CA VAL A 321 5.91 5.84 -21.79
C VAL A 321 6.86 6.82 -22.49
N PRO A 322 8.18 6.72 -22.24
CA PRO A 322 9.17 7.46 -22.99
C PRO A 322 9.29 6.92 -24.43
N ALA A 323 10.03 7.63 -25.29
CA ALA A 323 10.29 7.17 -26.66
C ALA A 323 11.05 5.81 -26.73
N ASN A 324 11.75 5.40 -25.66
CA ASN A 324 12.43 4.08 -25.56
C ASN A 324 11.84 3.22 -24.43
N LEU A 325 11.26 2.07 -24.78
CA LEU A 325 10.55 1.14 -23.89
C LEU A 325 11.44 0.46 -22.82
N GLU A 326 12.76 0.42 -22.97
CA GLU A 326 13.64 -0.33 -22.05
C GLU A 326 13.67 0.21 -20.61
N LYS A 327 13.33 1.49 -20.41
CA LYS A 327 13.46 2.19 -19.12
C LYS A 327 12.15 2.60 -18.46
N VAL A 328 11.02 2.13 -18.99
CA VAL A 328 9.67 2.49 -18.51
C VAL A 328 9.54 2.32 -17.00
N ASN A 329 10.01 1.19 -16.45
CA ASN A 329 9.84 0.88 -15.03
C ASN A 329 10.64 1.82 -14.12
N GLN A 330 11.93 2.00 -14.42
CA GLN A 330 12.81 2.88 -13.64
C GLN A 330 12.29 4.32 -13.67
N LEU A 331 11.86 4.77 -14.85
CA LEU A 331 11.36 6.12 -15.04
C LEU A 331 10.08 6.39 -14.24
N ASN A 332 9.07 5.51 -14.33
CA ASN A 332 7.82 5.70 -13.59
C ASN A 332 8.03 5.62 -12.07
N LEU A 333 8.90 4.71 -11.60
CA LEU A 333 9.28 4.63 -10.20
C LEU A 333 9.94 5.93 -9.71
N HIS A 334 10.84 6.51 -10.51
CA HIS A 334 11.52 7.75 -10.13
C HIS A 334 10.61 8.97 -10.20
N ILE A 335 9.70 9.03 -11.18
CA ILE A 335 8.64 10.05 -11.23
C ILE A 335 7.82 10.00 -9.94
N GLN A 336 7.40 8.82 -9.49
CA GLN A 336 6.65 8.67 -8.24
C GLN A 336 7.44 9.19 -7.03
N ASP A 337 8.71 8.79 -6.90
CA ASP A 337 9.59 9.22 -5.80
C ASP A 337 9.73 10.75 -5.74
N ILE A 338 9.96 11.40 -6.88
CA ILE A 338 10.01 12.87 -6.94
C ILE A 338 8.67 13.50 -6.52
N ILE A 339 7.55 13.00 -7.04
CA ILE A 339 6.21 13.50 -6.69
C ILE A 339 5.96 13.40 -5.18
N HIS A 340 6.34 12.28 -4.56
CA HIS A 340 6.20 12.09 -3.11
C HIS A 340 7.09 13.04 -2.30
N ARG A 341 8.32 13.32 -2.77
CA ARG A 341 9.23 14.28 -2.11
C ARG A 341 8.75 15.71 -2.19
N GLU A 342 8.09 16.08 -3.29
CA GLU A 342 7.50 17.42 -3.45
C GLU A 342 6.33 17.66 -2.49
N ARG A 343 5.65 16.60 -2.03
CA ARG A 343 4.51 16.66 -1.09
C ARG A 343 3.33 17.52 -1.58
N VAL A 344 3.28 17.83 -2.87
CA VAL A 344 2.15 18.54 -3.51
C VAL A 344 1.06 17.56 -3.93
N TYR A 345 1.47 16.43 -4.50
CA TYR A 345 0.56 15.38 -4.94
C TYR A 345 0.99 14.03 -4.34
N TYR A 346 0.04 13.10 -4.33
CA TYR A 346 0.31 11.71 -4.00
C TYR A 346 -0.22 10.83 -5.13
N ILE A 347 0.62 9.93 -5.63
CA ILE A 347 0.24 8.93 -6.63
C ILE A 347 0.69 7.55 -6.16
N TYR A 348 -0.18 6.55 -6.30
CA TYR A 348 0.17 5.18 -6.00
C TYR A 348 0.88 4.57 -7.21
N GLY A 349 1.88 3.74 -6.97
CA GLY A 349 2.69 3.14 -8.01
C GLY A 349 3.21 1.79 -7.52
N PHE A 350 3.18 0.80 -8.40
CA PHE A 350 3.45 -0.59 -8.04
C PHE A 350 3.86 -1.40 -9.27
N PRO A 351 4.58 -2.52 -9.09
CA PRO A 351 4.85 -3.47 -10.16
C PRO A 351 3.59 -4.26 -10.53
N LEU A 352 3.17 -4.17 -11.79
CA LEU A 352 2.10 -4.97 -12.36
C LEU A 352 2.70 -6.09 -13.22
N GLN A 353 2.40 -7.33 -12.87
CA GLN A 353 2.75 -8.51 -13.68
C GLN A 353 1.71 -8.73 -14.77
N ASN A 354 2.15 -9.25 -15.93
CA ASN A 354 1.27 -9.65 -17.04
C ASN A 354 0.30 -8.53 -17.46
N CYS A 355 0.84 -7.34 -17.74
CA CYS A 355 0.05 -6.19 -18.15
C CYS A 355 -0.76 -6.50 -19.44
N PRO A 356 -2.11 -6.41 -19.43
CA PRO A 356 -2.97 -6.84 -20.54
C PRO A 356 -2.95 -5.87 -21.74
N HIS A 357 -2.12 -4.83 -21.70
CA HIS A 357 -2.03 -3.84 -22.77
C HIS A 357 -1.08 -4.29 -23.88
N GLY A 358 -1.49 -4.17 -25.15
CA GLY A 358 -0.77 -4.61 -26.38
C GLY A 358 0.74 -4.38 -26.43
N ARG A 359 1.22 -3.28 -25.83
CA ARG A 359 2.66 -2.94 -25.76
C ARG A 359 3.47 -3.75 -24.73
N PHE A 360 2.80 -4.44 -23.81
CA PHE A 360 3.39 -5.05 -22.61
C PHE A 360 2.90 -6.49 -22.34
N ILE A 361 2.23 -7.14 -23.31
CA ILE A 361 1.57 -8.47 -23.16
C ILE A 361 2.53 -9.63 -22.89
N GLU A 362 3.85 -9.45 -23.02
CA GLU A 362 4.81 -10.54 -22.87
C GLU A 362 4.73 -11.20 -21.47
N PRO A 363 4.46 -12.52 -21.39
CA PRO A 363 4.37 -13.23 -20.12
C PRO A 363 5.62 -13.07 -19.26
N GLY A 364 5.44 -12.77 -17.98
CA GLY A 364 6.53 -12.60 -17.02
C GLY A 364 7.22 -11.23 -17.06
N LYS A 365 6.89 -10.35 -18.01
CA LYS A 365 7.34 -8.94 -17.93
C LYS A 365 6.49 -8.19 -16.90
N THR A 366 7.19 -7.54 -15.98
CA THR A 366 6.59 -6.63 -15.00
C THR A 366 6.67 -5.20 -15.53
N VAL A 367 5.60 -4.42 -15.39
CA VAL A 367 5.57 -2.99 -15.70
C VAL A 367 5.31 -2.21 -14.42
N PHE A 368 6.10 -1.18 -14.13
CA PHE A 368 5.81 -0.28 -13.01
C PHE A 368 4.76 0.73 -13.44
N VAL A 369 3.57 0.62 -12.83
CA VAL A 369 2.40 1.42 -13.20
C VAL A 369 2.16 2.52 -12.19
N LEU A 370 1.48 3.57 -12.64
CA LEU A 370 0.98 4.64 -11.80
C LEU A 370 -0.56 4.55 -11.73
N ARG A 371 -1.13 4.85 -10.56
CA ARG A 371 -2.56 4.73 -10.30
C ARG A 371 -3.07 5.88 -9.46
N THR A 372 -4.14 6.52 -9.92
CA THR A 372 -4.96 7.41 -9.09
C THR A 372 -6.14 6.63 -8.52
N LEU A 373 -6.35 6.73 -7.20
CA LEU A 373 -7.55 6.24 -6.52
C LEU A 373 -8.41 7.43 -6.12
N ASN A 374 -9.55 7.59 -6.78
CA ASN A 374 -10.38 8.79 -6.72
C ASN A 374 -11.42 8.65 -5.59
N GLY A 375 -10.92 8.50 -4.36
CA GLY A 375 -11.76 8.34 -3.17
C GLY A 375 -12.12 9.65 -2.47
N ASN A 376 -11.27 10.68 -2.58
CA ASN A 376 -11.46 11.95 -1.90
C ASN A 376 -12.55 12.79 -2.59
N PRO A 377 -13.65 13.17 -1.90
CA PRO A 377 -14.72 13.98 -2.48
C PRO A 377 -14.29 15.42 -2.83
N GLN A 378 -13.13 15.88 -2.34
CA GLN A 378 -12.58 17.21 -2.65
C GLN A 378 -11.66 17.20 -3.88
N SER A 379 -11.34 16.04 -4.44
CA SER A 379 -10.51 15.96 -5.65
C SER A 379 -11.25 16.56 -6.84
N THR A 380 -10.58 17.44 -7.58
CA THR A 380 -11.10 18.04 -8.81
C THR A 380 -10.28 17.63 -10.02
N MET A 381 -10.86 17.78 -11.22
CA MET A 381 -10.14 17.53 -12.46
C MET A 381 -8.91 18.43 -12.62
N ASP A 382 -8.93 19.65 -12.07
CA ASP A 382 -7.78 20.56 -12.13
C ASP A 382 -6.61 20.06 -11.29
N ASN A 383 -6.88 19.46 -10.12
CA ASN A 383 -5.83 18.81 -9.33
C ASN A 383 -5.19 17.66 -10.12
N VAL A 384 -6.01 16.87 -10.83
CA VAL A 384 -5.52 15.73 -11.60
C VAL A 384 -4.74 16.18 -12.83
N ARG A 385 -5.20 17.21 -13.56
CA ARG A 385 -4.43 17.80 -14.66
C ARG A 385 -3.09 18.32 -14.18
N GLY A 386 -3.05 18.97 -13.02
CA GLY A 386 -1.81 19.41 -12.39
C GLY A 386 -0.83 18.26 -12.14
N LEU A 387 -1.32 17.16 -11.57
CA LEU A 387 -0.53 15.93 -11.36
C LEU A 387 -0.03 15.33 -12.68
N LEU A 388 -0.91 15.15 -13.66
CA LEU A 388 -0.54 14.57 -14.97
C LEU A 388 0.47 15.45 -15.70
N ASN A 389 0.31 16.79 -15.67
CA ASN A 389 1.28 17.73 -16.23
C ASN A 389 2.64 17.61 -15.54
N ARG A 390 2.66 17.41 -14.21
CA ARG A 390 3.90 17.19 -13.45
C ARG A 390 4.58 15.89 -13.86
N ILE A 391 3.82 14.80 -14.03
CA ILE A 391 4.32 13.51 -14.49
C ILE A 391 4.99 13.65 -15.86
N GLU A 392 4.33 14.29 -16.82
CA GLU A 392 4.89 14.49 -18.16
C GLU A 392 6.13 15.40 -18.15
N TYR A 393 6.10 16.48 -17.38
CA TYR A 393 7.26 17.35 -17.21
C TYR A 393 8.46 16.59 -16.65
N LEU A 394 8.27 15.81 -15.57
CA LEU A 394 9.34 15.01 -14.96
C LEU A 394 9.84 13.96 -15.95
N GLY A 395 8.93 13.28 -16.65
CA GLY A 395 9.25 12.32 -17.68
C GLY A 395 10.12 12.91 -18.80
N LEU A 396 9.87 14.15 -19.22
CA LEU A 396 10.69 14.86 -20.21
C LEU A 396 12.06 15.25 -19.65
N VAL A 397 12.09 15.88 -18.47
CA VAL A 397 13.34 16.34 -17.84
C VAL A 397 14.30 15.18 -17.59
N LEU A 398 13.79 14.07 -17.06
CA LEU A 398 14.59 12.88 -16.76
C LEU A 398 15.12 12.17 -18.02
N LEU A 399 14.45 12.30 -19.16
CA LEU A 399 14.97 11.78 -20.44
C LEU A 399 16.04 12.69 -21.05
N THR A 400 15.92 14.00 -20.85
CA THR A 400 16.91 14.98 -21.34
C THR A 400 18.17 15.04 -20.48
N ASP A 401 18.06 14.68 -19.20
CA ASP A 401 19.20 14.61 -18.31
C ASP A 401 20.06 13.37 -18.62
N ARG A 402 21.26 13.58 -19.17
CA ARG A 402 22.18 12.50 -19.59
C ARG A 402 22.52 11.53 -18.45
N GLN A 403 22.32 11.91 -17.19
CA GLN A 403 22.52 11.06 -16.02
C GLN A 403 21.60 9.81 -16.03
N TYR A 404 20.37 9.92 -16.56
CA TYR A 404 19.42 8.80 -16.62
C TYR A 404 19.74 7.79 -17.73
N ILE A 405 20.47 8.23 -18.77
CA ILE A 405 20.92 7.38 -19.88
C ILE A 405 21.93 6.32 -19.37
N CYS A 406 22.75 6.65 -18.37
CA CYS A 406 23.83 5.81 -17.84
C CYS A 406 23.39 4.74 -16.79
N ILE A 407 22.11 4.70 -16.39
CA ILE A 407 21.62 3.73 -15.40
C ILE A 407 21.62 2.29 -15.95
N GLY A 408 21.64 2.12 -17.28
CA GLY A 408 21.46 0.83 -17.97
C GLY A 408 22.67 -0.08 -18.16
N ASP A 409 23.91 0.33 -17.85
CA ASP A 409 25.06 -0.56 -18.06
C ASP A 409 25.21 -1.59 -16.93
N THR A 410 24.67 -2.77 -17.27
CA THR A 410 24.87 -4.16 -16.81
C THR A 410 24.86 -4.49 -15.32
N ALA A 411 24.05 -5.52 -15.02
CA ALA A 411 23.98 -6.25 -13.77
C ALA A 411 25.38 -6.71 -13.33
N GLY A 412 25.89 -6.10 -12.25
CA GLY A 412 27.22 -6.37 -11.70
C GLY A 412 27.98 -5.13 -11.17
N SER A 413 27.43 -3.90 -11.28
CA SER A 413 28.26 -2.68 -11.13
C SER A 413 27.92 -1.66 -10.03
N SER A 414 26.91 -1.83 -9.17
CA SER A 414 26.62 -0.81 -8.13
C SER A 414 27.79 -0.59 -7.16
N ALA A 415 28.36 -1.67 -6.60
CA ALA A 415 29.58 -1.62 -5.79
C ALA A 415 30.80 -1.10 -6.57
N ASN A 416 30.85 -1.34 -7.90
CA ASN A 416 31.92 -0.85 -8.76
C ASN A 416 31.80 0.66 -9.08
N ARG A 417 30.59 1.23 -9.16
CA ARG A 417 30.37 2.67 -9.44
C ARG A 417 30.81 3.54 -8.28
N LEU A 418 30.40 3.20 -7.06
CA LEU A 418 30.80 3.92 -5.84
C LEU A 418 32.32 3.87 -5.66
N GLN A 419 32.95 2.70 -5.82
CA GLN A 419 34.41 2.58 -5.73
C GLN A 419 35.14 3.37 -6.83
N ARG A 420 34.61 3.42 -8.07
CA ARG A 420 35.18 4.25 -9.13
C ARG A 420 35.03 5.74 -8.85
N ALA A 421 33.87 6.16 -8.35
CA ALA A 421 33.62 7.53 -7.95
C ALA A 421 34.55 7.95 -6.80
N GLU A 422 34.70 7.12 -5.76
CA GLU A 422 35.65 7.33 -4.67
C GLU A 422 37.09 7.45 -5.18
N ARG A 423 37.54 6.57 -6.10
CA ARG A 423 38.88 6.64 -6.70
C ARG A 423 39.09 7.94 -7.49
N LYS A 424 38.12 8.32 -8.33
CA LYS A 424 38.17 9.56 -9.13
C LYS A 424 38.14 10.81 -8.25
N LEU A 425 37.31 10.80 -7.20
CA LEU A 425 37.27 11.87 -6.20
C LEU A 425 38.61 11.98 -5.48
N SER A 426 39.14 10.86 -4.96
CA SER A 426 40.41 10.82 -4.27
C SER A 426 41.52 11.44 -5.10
N GLN A 427 41.69 11.00 -6.35
CA GLN A 427 42.70 11.52 -7.26
C GLN A 427 42.56 13.03 -7.50
N LYS A 428 41.37 13.51 -7.89
CA LYS A 428 41.13 14.93 -8.17
C LYS A 428 41.25 15.83 -6.94
N LEU A 429 40.98 15.30 -5.75
CA LEU A 429 41.07 16.06 -4.50
C LEU A 429 42.53 16.16 -4.01
N TYR A 430 43.36 15.13 -4.22
CA TYR A 430 44.81 15.25 -4.01
C TYR A 430 45.41 16.37 -4.86
N ASP A 431 45.01 16.46 -6.14
CA ASP A 431 45.45 17.52 -7.05
C ASP A 431 44.99 18.92 -6.59
N LEU A 432 43.83 19.02 -5.92
CA LEU A 432 43.26 20.30 -5.48
C LEU A 432 43.89 20.83 -4.19
N PHE A 433 44.18 19.95 -3.23
CA PHE A 433 44.63 20.34 -1.90
C PHE A 433 46.17 20.36 -1.75
N ASP A 434 46.92 19.72 -2.65
CA ASP A 434 48.40 19.74 -2.69
C ASP A 434 49.02 19.37 -1.31
N ASN A 435 50.20 19.91 -0.97
CA ASN A 435 50.89 19.73 0.32
C ASN A 435 50.15 20.31 1.57
N ASN A 436 48.90 20.76 1.46
CA ASN A 436 48.15 21.25 2.62
C ASN A 436 47.48 20.10 3.37
N ASP A 437 47.35 20.22 4.70
CA ASP A 437 46.62 19.22 5.48
C ASP A 437 45.14 19.17 5.10
N PHE A 438 44.68 17.99 4.70
CA PHE A 438 43.26 17.71 4.44
C PHE A 438 42.90 16.25 4.73
N ALA A 439 41.62 15.99 4.97
CA ALA A 439 41.05 14.66 5.08
C ALA A 439 39.65 14.61 4.45
N VAL A 440 39.40 13.64 3.59
CA VAL A 440 38.13 13.42 2.88
C VAL A 440 37.48 12.16 3.42
N VAL A 441 36.28 12.33 3.96
CA VAL A 441 35.54 11.29 4.66
C VAL A 441 34.23 11.03 3.93
N VAL A 442 33.98 9.76 3.65
CA VAL A 442 32.66 9.25 3.26
C VAL A 442 31.99 8.69 4.51
N TYR A 443 30.72 9.01 4.75
CA TYR A 443 30.00 8.61 5.97
C TYR A 443 28.64 7.96 5.65
N GLY A 444 27.95 7.49 6.69
CA GLY A 444 26.58 6.96 6.56
C GLY A 444 26.46 5.66 5.77
N SER A 445 25.37 5.51 5.01
CA SER A 445 25.09 4.30 4.21
C SER A 445 26.13 4.06 3.11
N SER A 446 26.73 5.13 2.59
CA SER A 446 27.81 5.08 1.59
C SER A 446 29.09 4.45 2.15
N ALA A 447 29.42 4.72 3.42
CA ALA A 447 30.61 4.15 4.06
C ALA A 447 30.47 2.64 4.35
N LEU A 448 29.24 2.17 4.62
CA LEU A 448 28.94 0.79 4.97
C LEU A 448 28.65 -0.11 3.76
N GLN A 449 28.75 0.42 2.54
CA GLN A 449 28.38 -0.28 1.28
C GLN A 449 26.96 -0.87 1.25
N ASN A 450 26.09 -0.46 2.18
CA ASN A 450 24.71 -0.91 2.31
C ASN A 450 23.73 0.01 1.56
N ASN A 451 24.23 0.84 0.64
CA ASN A 451 23.39 1.73 -0.16
C ASN A 451 22.70 0.90 -1.26
N ALA A 452 21.57 0.29 -0.90
CA ALA A 452 20.73 -0.51 -1.81
C ALA A 452 20.12 0.33 -2.95
N ILE A 453 20.16 1.65 -2.81
CA ILE A 453 19.64 2.65 -3.74
C ILE A 453 20.87 3.41 -4.30
N LEU A 454 20.89 3.70 -5.60
CA LEU A 454 21.93 4.47 -6.30
C LEU A 454 21.94 5.97 -5.92
N SER A 455 21.82 6.28 -4.62
CA SER A 455 21.77 7.63 -4.06
C SER A 455 23.17 8.23 -3.84
N ASN A 456 23.21 9.52 -3.51
CA ASN A 456 24.40 10.36 -3.39
C ASN A 456 25.50 9.76 -2.49
N ILE A 457 26.77 10.11 -2.76
CA ILE A 457 27.86 9.84 -1.83
C ILE A 457 27.84 10.91 -0.74
N ASP A 458 27.60 10.47 0.50
CA ASP A 458 27.70 11.33 1.68
C ASP A 458 29.17 11.59 1.99
N LEU A 459 29.66 12.77 1.58
CA LEU A 459 31.07 13.17 1.64
C LEU A 459 31.25 14.48 2.40
N MET A 460 32.29 14.54 3.22
CA MET A 460 32.74 15.76 3.90
C MET A 460 34.28 15.85 3.85
N ILE A 461 34.79 17.03 3.53
CA ILE A 461 36.22 17.35 3.46
C ILE A 461 36.58 18.26 4.63
N PHE A 462 37.59 17.87 5.39
CA PHE A 462 38.21 18.70 6.43
C PHE A 462 39.52 19.28 5.89
N ALA A 463 39.68 20.60 5.95
CA ALA A 463 40.89 21.28 5.46
C ALA A 463 41.25 22.50 6.33
N HIS A 464 42.41 23.12 6.08
CA HIS A 464 42.81 24.33 6.81
C HIS A 464 42.00 25.58 6.43
N SER A 465 41.67 25.77 5.14
CA SER A 465 40.84 26.89 4.67
C SER A 465 39.67 26.44 3.82
N ALA A 466 38.51 27.07 4.02
CA ALA A 466 37.26 26.84 3.27
C ALA A 466 36.84 28.12 2.51
N GLU A 467 37.76 28.70 1.74
CA GLU A 467 37.47 29.87 0.90
C GLU A 467 36.43 29.54 -0.18
N SER A 468 35.60 30.53 -0.53
CA SER A 468 34.53 30.35 -1.52
C SER A 468 35.04 29.83 -2.88
N SER A 469 36.23 30.23 -3.29
CA SER A 469 36.89 29.76 -4.52
C SER A 469 37.23 28.27 -4.47
N LYS A 470 37.68 27.75 -3.32
CA LYS A 470 37.96 26.31 -3.10
C LYS A 470 36.66 25.51 -3.02
N ILE A 471 35.65 26.03 -2.31
CA ILE A 471 34.33 25.39 -2.21
C ILE A 471 33.72 25.19 -3.60
N GLN A 472 33.76 26.22 -4.46
CA GLN A 472 33.24 26.12 -5.83
C GLN A 472 33.99 25.06 -6.65
N LYS A 473 35.32 24.97 -6.52
CA LYS A 473 36.12 23.93 -7.17
C LYS A 473 35.77 22.53 -6.67
N VAL A 474 35.64 22.34 -5.36
CA VAL A 474 35.21 21.06 -4.75
C VAL A 474 33.83 20.67 -5.26
N VAL A 475 32.87 21.59 -5.27
CA VAL A 475 31.52 21.36 -5.80
C VAL A 475 31.57 20.96 -7.28
N SER A 476 32.39 21.64 -8.07
CA SER A 476 32.57 21.32 -9.50
C SER A 476 33.18 19.93 -9.72
N ILE A 477 34.20 19.56 -8.94
CA ILE A 477 34.82 18.24 -9.00
C ILE A 477 33.81 17.16 -8.59
N PHE A 478 33.11 17.38 -7.49
CA PHE A 478 32.12 16.44 -6.97
C PHE A 478 31.00 16.19 -8.00
N ARG A 479 30.39 17.26 -8.52
CA ARG A 479 29.36 17.16 -9.58
C ARG A 479 29.87 16.43 -10.80
N SER A 480 31.06 16.82 -11.30
CA SER A 480 31.68 16.17 -12.46
C SER A 480 31.88 14.67 -12.25
N VAL A 481 32.33 14.22 -11.07
CA VAL A 481 32.55 12.79 -10.81
C VAL A 481 31.22 12.06 -10.65
N MET A 482 30.24 12.62 -9.92
CA MET A 482 28.92 12.01 -9.77
C MET A 482 28.21 11.87 -11.12
N GLU A 483 28.27 12.92 -11.96
CA GLU A 483 27.76 12.92 -13.34
C GLU A 483 28.43 11.84 -14.20
N THR A 484 29.76 11.72 -14.10
CA THR A 484 30.52 10.74 -14.89
C THR A 484 30.20 9.30 -14.50
N GLU A 485 29.91 9.05 -13.22
CA GLU A 485 29.61 7.70 -12.71
C GLU A 485 28.10 7.39 -12.63
N GLY A 486 27.24 8.35 -13.00
CA GLY A 486 25.78 8.20 -12.96
C GLY A 486 25.23 8.03 -11.55
N ILE A 487 25.78 8.76 -10.58
CA ILE A 487 25.33 8.77 -9.18
C ILE A 487 24.44 10.00 -8.95
N LEU A 488 23.24 9.79 -8.40
CA LEU A 488 22.29 10.87 -8.12
C LEU A 488 22.80 11.76 -6.99
N ILE A 489 22.72 13.09 -7.16
CA ILE A 489 23.08 14.05 -6.12
C ILE A 489 21.81 14.47 -5.37
N ASP A 490 21.84 14.38 -4.04
CA ASP A 490 20.78 14.89 -3.20
C ASP A 490 20.99 16.38 -2.88
N PHE A 491 19.91 17.14 -2.92
CA PHE A 491 19.85 18.59 -2.74
C PHE A 491 19.23 19.01 -1.40
N GLU A 492 18.93 18.08 -0.49
CA GLU A 492 18.34 18.39 0.82
C GLU A 492 19.19 19.39 1.63
N ILE A 493 20.52 19.20 1.65
CA ILE A 493 21.47 20.15 2.24
C ILE A 493 22.28 20.82 1.11
N PRO A 494 22.41 22.16 1.10
CA PRO A 494 23.19 22.85 0.09
C PRO A 494 24.61 22.29 -0.02
N LEU A 495 24.94 21.76 -1.21
CA LEU A 495 26.17 21.01 -1.45
C LEU A 495 27.44 21.82 -1.11
N HIS A 496 27.42 23.13 -1.40
CA HIS A 496 28.52 24.04 -1.09
C HIS A 496 28.78 24.23 0.41
N ARG A 497 27.80 23.92 1.28
CA ARG A 497 27.96 23.99 2.73
C ARG A 497 28.46 22.69 3.35
N ARG A 498 27.97 21.54 2.88
CA ARG A 498 28.31 20.24 3.49
C ARG A 498 29.64 19.64 3.04
N LEU A 499 30.13 20.00 1.85
CA LEU A 499 31.30 19.34 1.26
C LEU A 499 32.64 19.73 1.90
N LEU A 500 32.83 20.98 2.34
CA LEU A 500 34.13 21.46 2.83
C LEU A 500 33.96 22.24 4.13
N VAL A 501 34.63 21.78 5.18
CA VAL A 501 34.61 22.33 6.53
C VAL A 501 36.05 22.53 7.02
N THR A 502 36.31 23.56 7.82
CA THR A 502 37.66 23.76 8.37
C THR A 502 37.92 22.84 9.56
N PHE A 503 39.17 22.46 9.79
CA PHE A 503 39.55 21.74 11.02
C PHE A 503 39.18 22.51 12.29
N GLU A 504 39.23 23.84 12.25
CA GLU A 504 38.84 24.71 13.36
C GLU A 504 37.33 24.61 13.65
N PHE A 505 36.49 24.70 12.62
CA PHE A 505 35.04 24.55 12.78
C PHE A 505 34.68 23.15 13.28
N ALA A 506 35.35 22.12 12.76
CA ALA A 506 35.16 20.74 13.20
C ALA A 506 35.57 20.53 14.66
N SER A 507 36.62 21.21 15.15
CA SER A 507 37.01 21.21 16.57
C SER A 507 35.93 21.82 17.45
N GLN A 508 35.39 22.97 17.04
CA GLN A 508 34.28 23.61 17.76
C GLN A 508 33.04 22.70 17.79
N ALA A 509 32.72 22.05 16.68
CA ALA A 509 31.62 21.08 16.63
C ALA A 509 31.87 19.87 17.54
N ALA A 510 33.08 19.32 17.54
CA ALA A 510 33.48 18.20 18.40
C ALA A 510 33.40 18.54 19.90
N GLU A 511 33.80 19.75 20.29
CA GLU A 511 33.81 20.21 21.69
C GLU A 511 32.40 20.59 22.20
N SER A 512 31.57 21.17 21.33
CA SER A 512 30.21 21.61 21.67
C SER A 512 29.20 20.47 21.74
N GLY A 513 29.42 19.38 21.00
CA GLY A 513 28.48 18.27 20.93
C GLY A 513 27.28 18.57 20.00
N PRO A 514 26.29 17.67 19.95
CA PRO A 514 25.07 17.91 19.18
C PRO A 514 24.25 19.04 19.82
N PRO A 515 23.53 19.87 19.04
CA PRO A 515 22.68 20.91 19.60
C PRO A 515 21.60 20.26 20.47
N LEU A 516 21.44 20.79 21.68
CA LEU A 516 20.49 20.33 22.69
C LEU A 516 19.31 21.30 22.78
N ASP A 517 18.12 20.77 23.06
CA ASP A 517 16.93 21.54 23.38
C ASP A 517 16.95 22.04 24.84
N GLU A 518 15.94 22.81 25.23
CA GLU A 518 15.82 23.37 26.59
C GLU A 518 15.73 22.28 27.68
N THR A 519 15.44 21.03 27.30
CA THR A 519 15.35 19.87 28.21
C THR A 519 16.63 19.04 28.24
N GLY A 520 17.67 19.43 27.50
CA GLY A 520 18.95 18.74 27.43
C GLY A 520 18.95 17.52 26.50
N HIS A 521 17.91 17.33 25.68
CA HIS A 521 17.87 16.29 24.65
C HIS A 521 18.39 16.83 23.32
N VAL A 522 18.89 15.96 22.46
CA VAL A 522 19.35 16.36 21.12
C VAL A 522 18.19 16.92 20.30
N SER A 523 18.28 18.19 19.88
CA SER A 523 17.22 18.90 19.15
C SER A 523 16.77 18.12 17.90
N SER A 524 15.50 18.20 17.54
CA SER A 524 15.00 17.65 16.27
C SER A 524 15.51 18.46 15.07
N ILE A 525 15.75 17.80 13.94
CA ILE A 525 16.11 18.49 12.69
C ILE A 525 14.86 19.19 12.12
N SER A 526 14.98 20.49 11.82
CA SER A 526 13.95 21.24 11.10
C SER A 526 14.18 21.17 9.60
N ASN A 527 13.12 20.92 8.82
CA ASN A 527 13.21 20.82 7.36
C ASN A 527 13.03 22.19 6.66
N THR A 528 13.15 23.30 7.37
CA THR A 528 13.07 24.63 6.76
C THR A 528 14.35 24.94 5.99
N SER A 529 14.23 25.61 4.83
CA SER A 529 15.39 26.01 4.01
C SER A 529 16.40 26.87 4.80
N GLU A 530 15.92 27.66 5.75
CA GLU A 530 16.74 28.48 6.65
C GLU A 530 17.58 27.62 7.59
N TYR A 531 16.97 26.61 8.24
CA TYR A 531 17.70 25.70 9.14
C TYR A 531 18.69 24.82 8.39
N LEU A 532 18.30 24.26 7.24
CA LEU A 532 19.15 23.41 6.40
C LEU A 532 20.36 24.20 5.84
N SER A 533 20.26 25.53 5.80
CA SER A 533 21.33 26.43 5.42
C SER A 533 22.06 27.08 6.61
N SER A 534 21.80 26.64 7.85
CA SER A 534 22.37 27.24 9.06
C SER A 534 23.71 26.62 9.48
N ASP A 535 24.50 27.37 10.26
CA ASP A 535 25.73 26.84 10.87
C ASP A 535 25.43 25.82 11.97
N GLU A 536 24.24 25.88 12.58
CA GLU A 536 23.79 24.89 13.56
C GLU A 536 23.63 23.51 12.92
N MET A 537 22.98 23.43 11.75
CA MET A 537 22.85 22.19 10.99
C MET A 537 24.23 21.68 10.53
N LEU A 538 25.12 22.58 10.11
CA LEU A 538 26.47 22.19 9.69
C LEU A 538 27.31 21.65 10.86
N ARG A 539 27.23 22.24 12.06
CA ARG A 539 27.88 21.72 13.28
C ARG A 539 27.36 20.34 13.63
N ARG A 540 26.04 20.16 13.62
CA ARG A 540 25.41 18.86 13.88
C ARG A 540 25.88 17.80 12.88
N LEU A 541 25.95 18.15 11.60
CA LEU A 541 26.42 17.26 10.56
C LEU A 541 27.90 16.88 10.78
N ALA A 542 28.77 17.86 11.03
CA ALA A 542 30.18 17.62 11.32
C ALA A 542 30.37 16.71 12.55
N PHE A 543 29.65 16.97 13.64
CA PHE A 543 29.68 16.12 14.84
C PHE A 543 29.23 14.69 14.53
N LYS A 544 28.17 14.51 13.74
CA LYS A 544 27.70 13.20 13.30
C LYS A 544 28.75 12.47 12.46
N VAL A 545 29.44 13.15 11.55
CA VAL A 545 30.52 12.55 10.74
C VAL A 545 31.66 12.04 11.62
N LEU A 546 32.02 12.79 12.65
CA LEU A 546 33.09 12.44 13.60
C LEU A 546 32.73 11.30 14.58
N THR A 547 31.43 11.01 14.76
CA THR A 547 30.94 10.02 15.76
C THR A 547 30.32 8.77 15.14
N THR A 548 30.19 8.72 13.81
CA THR A 548 29.62 7.56 13.10
C THR A 548 30.68 6.83 12.27
N PRO A 549 30.48 5.54 11.97
CA PRO A 549 31.39 4.81 11.09
C PRO A 549 31.57 5.55 9.76
N ASN A 550 32.81 5.83 9.44
CA ASN A 550 33.19 6.60 8.27
C ASN A 550 34.38 5.94 7.56
N LYS A 551 34.66 6.38 6.33
CA LYS A 551 35.72 5.86 5.48
C LYS A 551 36.52 7.01 4.90
N ILE A 552 37.83 7.03 5.19
CA ILE A 552 38.74 8.00 4.59
C ILE A 552 39.08 7.56 3.16
N ILE A 553 38.85 8.43 2.19
CA ILE A 553 39.15 8.15 0.76
C ILE A 553 40.35 8.95 0.23
N ALA A 554 40.73 10.04 0.88
CA ALA A 554 41.93 10.82 0.58
C ALA A 554 42.32 11.66 1.81
N ALA A 555 43.59 11.65 2.21
CA ALA A 555 44.12 12.50 3.28
C ALA A 555 45.65 12.64 3.20
N THR A 556 46.19 13.71 3.78
CA THR A 556 47.62 13.82 4.11
C THR A 556 47.91 13.22 5.50
N THR A 557 49.17 12.92 5.82
CA THR A 557 49.57 12.43 7.15
C THR A 557 49.14 13.39 8.26
N GLY A 558 49.32 14.70 8.07
CA GLY A 558 48.88 15.72 9.04
C GLY A 558 47.36 15.83 9.12
N GLY A 559 46.65 15.73 8.00
CA GLY A 559 45.19 15.69 7.94
C GLY A 559 44.59 14.50 8.70
N THR A 560 45.14 13.30 8.51
CA THR A 560 44.73 12.08 9.24
C THR A 560 44.93 12.25 10.75
N ASN A 561 46.08 12.76 11.18
CA ASN A 561 46.36 12.98 12.61
C ASN A 561 45.38 13.98 13.24
N ARG A 562 45.04 15.06 12.51
CA ARG A 562 44.04 16.05 12.96
C ARG A 562 42.65 15.44 13.05
N LEU A 563 42.24 14.67 12.04
CA LEU A 563 40.94 14.00 12.03
C LEU A 563 40.80 13.02 13.21
N ASN A 564 41.81 12.18 13.46
CA ASN A 564 41.81 11.27 14.60
C ASN A 564 41.70 12.02 15.95
N GLY A 565 42.35 13.18 16.07
CA GLY A 565 42.23 14.05 17.23
C GLY A 565 40.80 14.58 17.42
N LEU A 566 40.13 14.96 16.33
CA LEU A 566 38.73 15.41 16.34
C LEU A 566 37.77 14.29 16.71
N GLU A 567 37.94 13.09 16.15
CA GLU A 567 37.13 11.91 16.46
C GLU A 567 37.25 11.51 17.93
N MET A 568 38.46 11.54 18.51
CA MET A 568 38.65 11.31 19.94
C MET A 568 37.97 12.35 20.82
N THR A 569 38.02 13.63 20.41
CA THR A 569 37.35 14.71 21.14
C THR A 569 35.83 14.56 21.07
N ALA A 570 35.29 14.28 19.89
CA ALA A 570 33.87 14.09 19.67
C ALA A 570 33.35 12.84 20.40
N ALA A 571 34.11 11.74 20.43
CA ALA A 571 33.72 10.51 21.15
C ALA A 571 33.70 10.67 22.68
N ARG A 572 34.40 11.67 23.23
CA ARG A 572 34.34 12.01 24.67
C ARG A 572 33.10 12.83 25.03
N LYS A 573 32.44 13.43 24.04
CA LYS A 573 31.27 14.29 24.18
C LYS A 573 30.01 13.53 23.85
#